data_AF-A0AAD5N344-F1
#
_entry.id   AF-A0AAD5N344-F1
#
_cell.length_a   1.000
_cell.length_b   1.000
_cell.length_c   1.000
_cell.angle_alpha   90.00
_cell.angle_beta   90.00
_cell.angle_gamma   90.00
#
_symmetry.space_group_name_H-M   'P 1'
#
loop_
_entity.id
_entity.type
_entity.pdbx_description
1 polymer ?
#
loop_
_entity_poly.entity_id
_entity_poly.type
_entity_poly.pdbx_seq_one_letter_code
_entity_poly.pdbx_strand_id
1 'polypeptide(L)'
;MLNVGNVYIPINENWDIFLKNNDRTSEATKDAGARVLVESARKVLNDLKPDENDEVKVDAWFFDVDWSYKSDNEYPEWYFKLFSKRGNAHYDLEFLTSEHVIMRSSLVPLIFGMIYGPYPLHRSEHHGWGYLVPGNEKVLRSSQNEAVFKTSRSYEHICKVISENMSEFGDIQHSGRAYGFDDFLFYRLPHPQGAQNVGDPLGKHFLRYIESKVLRPTRHKDEFFVLLEALKTTKFWTNYAKRFEAEIPLWYDSSDGSRVGAIAPAIIPAGTVSRRSVHKLWVTLTNESGSDRIGTGIKGLVQAPNGSVLVGADVGFSGTVACRFVWRCKPCKCIS
;
A
#
# COMPACT_ATOMS: atom_id res chain seq x y z
N MET A 1 -19.26 22.37 27.08
CA MET A 1 -19.79 21.63 25.92
C MET A 1 -20.55 22.54 24.96
N LEU A 2 -21.41 23.46 25.43
CA LEU A 2 -22.20 24.38 24.61
C LEU A 2 -21.38 25.10 23.51
N ASN A 3 -20.19 25.62 23.84
CA ASN A 3 -19.36 26.34 22.86
C ASN A 3 -18.60 25.43 21.87
N VAL A 4 -18.51 24.13 22.15
CA VAL A 4 -17.78 23.18 21.27
C VAL A 4 -18.62 22.83 20.04
N GLY A 5 -19.95 22.94 20.13
CA GLY A 5 -20.85 22.77 18.98
C GLY A 5 -20.96 24.01 18.08
N ASN A 6 -20.58 25.19 18.57
CA ASN A 6 -20.69 26.46 17.85
C ASN A 6 -19.34 26.88 17.24
N VAL A 7 -18.67 25.93 16.57
CA VAL A 7 -17.38 26.17 15.92
C VAL A 7 -17.60 26.43 14.44
N TYR A 8 -16.89 27.42 13.90
CA TYR A 8 -16.74 27.62 12.48
C TYR A 8 -15.25 27.67 12.13
N ILE A 9 -14.94 27.27 10.91
CA ILE A 9 -13.58 27.16 10.39
C ILE A 9 -13.51 28.05 9.15
N PRO A 10 -12.79 29.18 9.20
CA PRO A 10 -12.66 30.05 8.03
C PRO A 10 -11.74 29.41 6.99
N ILE A 11 -12.14 29.52 5.73
CA ILE A 11 -11.46 28.96 4.56
C ILE A 11 -11.47 29.97 3.40
N ASN A 12 -10.73 29.67 2.34
CA ASN A 12 -10.77 30.41 1.08
C ASN A 12 -10.67 29.46 -0.13
N GLU A 13 -10.51 30.01 -1.33
CA GLU A 13 -10.30 29.28 -2.59
C GLU A 13 -9.29 28.14 -2.54
N ASN A 14 -8.31 28.18 -1.62
CA ASN A 14 -7.35 27.10 -1.43
C ASN A 14 -8.01 25.78 -1.02
N TRP A 15 -9.22 25.78 -0.47
CA TRP A 15 -9.98 24.57 -0.15
C TRP A 15 -10.19 23.69 -1.39
N ASP A 16 -10.69 24.27 -2.48
CA ASP A 16 -10.95 23.54 -3.72
C ASP A 16 -9.66 23.20 -4.47
N ILE A 17 -8.67 24.11 -4.43
CA ILE A 17 -7.35 23.90 -5.04
C ILE A 17 -6.62 22.73 -4.35
N PHE A 18 -6.72 22.64 -3.02
CA PHE A 18 -6.12 21.58 -2.24
C PHE A 18 -6.66 20.20 -2.64
N LEU A 19 -7.98 20.05 -2.74
CA LEU A 19 -8.59 18.78 -3.16
C LEU A 19 -8.12 18.40 -4.57
N LYS A 20 -8.26 19.31 -5.54
CA LYS A 20 -7.87 19.07 -6.95
C LYS A 20 -6.40 18.69 -7.10
N ASN A 21 -5.50 19.40 -6.41
CA ASN A 21 -4.07 19.13 -6.50
C ASN A 21 -3.72 17.75 -5.92
N ASN A 22 -4.25 17.42 -4.75
CA ASN A 22 -3.98 16.14 -4.10
C ASN A 22 -4.63 14.97 -4.84
N ASP A 23 -5.83 15.14 -5.42
CA ASP A 23 -6.45 14.12 -6.27
C ASP A 23 -5.62 13.86 -7.52
N ARG A 24 -5.18 14.91 -8.21
CA ARG A 24 -4.29 14.78 -9.38
C ARG A 24 -2.99 14.05 -9.01
N THR A 25 -2.35 14.40 -7.91
CA THR A 25 -1.14 13.71 -7.45
C THR A 25 -1.44 12.25 -7.12
N SER A 26 -2.53 11.97 -6.41
CA SER A 26 -2.93 10.60 -6.07
C SER A 26 -3.20 9.76 -7.32
N GLU A 27 -3.91 10.29 -8.30
CA GLU A 27 -4.19 9.61 -9.57
C GLU A 27 -2.91 9.34 -10.34
N ALA A 28 -2.05 10.35 -10.53
CA ALA A 28 -0.76 10.19 -11.19
C ALA A 28 0.13 9.13 -10.51
N THR A 29 0.17 9.12 -9.17
CA THR A 29 0.91 8.10 -8.40
C THR A 29 0.32 6.69 -8.59
N LYS A 30 -1.01 6.53 -8.59
CA LYS A 30 -1.64 5.23 -8.86
C LYS A 30 -1.34 4.75 -10.28
N ASP A 31 -1.43 5.65 -11.25
CA ASP A 31 -1.19 5.34 -12.66
C ASP A 31 0.26 4.94 -12.91
N ALA A 32 1.22 5.65 -12.31
CA ALA A 32 2.63 5.26 -12.33
C ALA A 32 2.82 3.83 -11.78
N GLY A 33 2.23 3.53 -10.61
CA GLY A 33 2.26 2.18 -10.02
C GLY A 33 1.61 1.11 -10.91
N ALA A 34 0.50 1.42 -11.57
CA ALA A 34 -0.18 0.50 -12.48
C ALA A 34 0.66 0.21 -13.74
N ARG A 35 1.29 1.23 -14.31
CA ARG A 35 2.18 1.09 -15.48
C ARG A 35 3.38 0.21 -15.18
N VAL A 36 4.11 0.49 -14.09
CA VAL A 36 5.30 -0.31 -13.75
C VAL A 36 4.95 -1.76 -13.42
N LEU A 37 3.75 -2.02 -12.85
CA LEU A 37 3.27 -3.38 -12.63
C LEU A 37 3.02 -4.12 -13.95
N VAL A 38 2.30 -3.51 -14.89
CA VAL A 38 2.02 -4.15 -16.19
C VAL A 38 3.29 -4.28 -17.03
N GLU A 39 4.18 -3.29 -16.99
CA GLU A 39 5.49 -3.37 -17.63
C GLU A 39 6.31 -4.55 -17.08
N SER A 40 6.41 -4.68 -15.75
CA SER A 40 7.11 -5.80 -15.11
C SER A 40 6.45 -7.14 -15.44
N ALA A 41 5.12 -7.19 -15.48
CA ALA A 41 4.39 -8.40 -15.86
C ALA A 41 4.66 -8.79 -17.32
N ARG A 42 4.76 -7.82 -18.25
CA ARG A 42 5.11 -8.07 -19.66
C ARG A 42 6.55 -8.57 -19.80
N LYS A 43 7.49 -8.00 -19.04
CA LYS A 43 8.88 -8.48 -19.00
C LYS A 43 8.93 -9.94 -18.54
N VAL A 44 8.30 -10.27 -17.40
CA VAL A 44 8.20 -11.65 -16.90
C VAL A 44 7.51 -12.57 -17.90
N LEU A 45 6.42 -12.13 -18.52
CA LEU A 45 5.73 -12.90 -19.55
C LEU A 45 6.67 -13.23 -20.71
N ASN A 46 7.41 -12.25 -21.23
CA ASN A 46 8.32 -12.46 -22.35
C ASN A 46 9.52 -13.33 -21.96
N ASP A 47 10.03 -13.18 -20.74
CA ASP A 47 11.17 -13.96 -20.25
C ASP A 47 10.83 -15.44 -19.99
N LEU A 48 9.57 -15.75 -19.72
CA LEU A 48 9.07 -17.09 -19.35
C LEU A 48 8.21 -17.74 -20.43
N LYS A 49 7.93 -17.05 -21.55
CA LYS A 49 7.26 -17.66 -22.70
C LYS A 49 8.10 -18.87 -23.17
N PRO A 50 7.46 -20.02 -23.47
CA PRO A 50 8.18 -21.15 -24.06
C PRO A 50 8.79 -20.72 -25.39
N ASP A 51 10.06 -21.07 -25.61
CA ASP A 51 10.78 -20.76 -26.85
C ASP A 51 10.18 -21.55 -28.03
N GLU A 52 10.58 -21.24 -29.27
CA GLU A 52 10.16 -21.96 -30.50
C GLU A 52 10.42 -23.49 -30.43
N ASN A 53 11.29 -23.94 -29.53
CA ASN A 53 11.60 -25.35 -29.28
C ASN A 53 10.70 -26.01 -28.22
N ASP A 54 9.66 -25.31 -27.72
CA ASP A 54 8.71 -25.78 -26.71
C ASP A 54 9.35 -26.15 -25.34
N GLU A 55 10.57 -25.67 -25.07
CA GLU A 55 11.19 -25.83 -23.75
C GLU A 55 10.50 -24.92 -22.72
N VAL A 56 9.72 -25.53 -21.83
CA VAL A 56 9.02 -24.83 -20.75
C VAL A 56 10.04 -24.29 -19.75
N LYS A 57 10.21 -22.97 -19.69
CA LYS A 57 11.06 -22.32 -18.70
C LYS A 57 10.35 -22.24 -17.35
N VAL A 58 10.79 -23.07 -16.41
CA VAL A 58 10.17 -23.16 -15.08
C VAL A 58 10.72 -22.07 -14.16
N ASP A 59 9.82 -21.30 -13.54
CA ASP A 59 10.13 -20.18 -12.65
C ASP A 59 9.65 -20.44 -11.21
N ALA A 60 10.41 -19.97 -10.22
CA ALA A 60 10.18 -20.26 -8.80
C ALA A 60 8.88 -19.70 -8.22
N TRP A 61 8.22 -18.78 -8.94
CA TRP A 61 6.95 -18.20 -8.53
C TRP A 61 5.80 -18.51 -9.50
N PHE A 62 6.09 -18.93 -10.73
CA PHE A 62 5.08 -19.18 -11.77
C PHE A 62 4.88 -20.67 -12.10
N PHE A 63 5.50 -21.59 -11.37
CA PHE A 63 5.43 -23.04 -11.62
C PHE A 63 4.03 -23.65 -11.46
N ASP A 64 3.16 -23.07 -10.63
CA ASP A 64 1.79 -23.52 -10.36
C ASP A 64 0.71 -22.57 -10.92
N VAL A 65 1.13 -21.58 -11.71
CA VAL A 65 0.26 -20.57 -12.29
C VAL A 65 -0.36 -21.10 -13.59
N ASP A 66 -1.61 -20.70 -13.87
CA ASP A 66 -2.34 -21.07 -15.08
C ASP A 66 -1.78 -20.35 -16.33
N TRP A 67 -0.91 -21.04 -17.07
CA TRP A 67 -0.31 -20.62 -18.33
C TRP A 67 -1.17 -20.97 -19.57
N SER A 68 -2.41 -21.45 -19.40
CA SER A 68 -3.23 -21.84 -20.54
C SER A 68 -3.59 -20.65 -21.45
N TYR A 69 -3.53 -20.90 -22.76
CA TYR A 69 -4.01 -19.98 -23.80
C TYR A 69 -5.36 -20.49 -24.27
N LYS A 70 -6.44 -19.75 -23.96
CA LYS A 70 -7.75 -20.03 -24.56
C LYS A 70 -7.74 -19.56 -26.01
N SER A 71 -8.45 -20.29 -26.87
CA SER A 71 -8.49 -20.07 -28.32
C SER A 71 -8.69 -18.59 -28.65
N ASP A 72 -7.79 -18.04 -29.48
CA ASP A 72 -7.77 -16.63 -29.95
C ASP A 72 -7.19 -15.58 -28.98
N ASN A 73 -6.64 -15.97 -27.82
CA ASN A 73 -5.98 -15.03 -26.91
C ASN A 73 -4.46 -14.94 -27.14
N GLU A 74 -3.95 -13.71 -27.19
CA GLU A 74 -2.51 -13.40 -27.28
C GLU A 74 -1.76 -13.67 -25.95
N TYR A 75 -2.48 -13.65 -24.83
CA TYR A 75 -1.91 -13.73 -23.48
C TYR A 75 -2.40 -14.97 -22.71
N PRO A 76 -1.62 -15.50 -21.75
CA PRO A 76 -2.05 -16.58 -20.88
C PRO A 76 -3.09 -16.13 -19.84
N GLU A 77 -3.89 -17.06 -19.31
CA GLU A 77 -4.98 -16.78 -18.37
C GLU A 77 -4.55 -16.03 -17.10
N TRP A 78 -3.34 -16.26 -16.57
CA TRP A 78 -2.84 -15.50 -15.43
C TRP A 78 -2.69 -14.00 -15.72
N TYR A 79 -2.26 -13.62 -16.93
CA TYR A 79 -1.99 -12.23 -17.27
C TYR A 79 -3.27 -11.40 -17.26
N PHE A 80 -4.37 -11.97 -17.76
CA PHE A 80 -5.68 -11.33 -17.69
C PHE A 80 -6.17 -11.09 -16.25
N LYS A 81 -5.73 -11.89 -15.26
CA LYS A 81 -6.08 -11.70 -13.83
C LYS A 81 -5.41 -10.46 -13.20
N LEU A 82 -4.51 -9.79 -13.90
CA LEU A 82 -3.97 -8.49 -13.48
C LEU A 82 -4.91 -7.33 -13.78
N PHE A 83 -5.92 -7.53 -14.63
CA PHE A 83 -6.74 -6.44 -15.14
C PHE A 83 -8.17 -6.50 -14.60
N SER A 84 -8.77 -5.32 -14.40
CA SER A 84 -10.16 -5.20 -13.95
C SER A 84 -11.16 -5.79 -14.96
N LYS A 85 -10.81 -5.73 -16.25
CA LYS A 85 -11.55 -6.32 -17.37
C LYS A 85 -10.56 -6.97 -18.32
N ARG A 86 -10.94 -8.08 -18.95
CA ARG A 86 -10.05 -8.82 -19.88
C ARG A 86 -9.52 -7.95 -21.02
N GLY A 87 -10.38 -7.12 -21.62
CA GLY A 87 -9.99 -6.23 -22.73
C GLY A 87 -8.90 -5.21 -22.37
N ASN A 88 -8.72 -4.89 -21.08
CA ASN A 88 -7.70 -3.94 -20.65
C ASN A 88 -6.27 -4.47 -20.84
N ALA A 89 -6.09 -5.78 -21.03
CA ALA A 89 -4.79 -6.41 -21.21
C ALA A 89 -4.03 -5.91 -22.45
N HIS A 90 -4.78 -5.44 -23.45
CA HIS A 90 -4.27 -4.99 -24.75
C HIS A 90 -4.01 -3.47 -24.83
N TYR A 91 -4.23 -2.72 -23.74
CA TYR A 91 -3.91 -1.28 -23.73
C TYR A 91 -2.40 -1.08 -23.82
N ASP A 92 -1.97 -0.06 -24.56
CA ASP A 92 -0.60 0.41 -24.50
C ASP A 92 -0.30 1.01 -23.11
N LEU A 93 0.97 0.89 -22.69
CA LEU A 93 1.41 1.36 -21.36
C LEU A 93 1.14 2.85 -21.15
N GLU A 94 1.20 3.65 -22.22
CA GLU A 94 0.99 5.10 -22.15
C GLU A 94 -0.46 5.46 -21.76
N PHE A 95 -1.44 4.74 -22.31
CA PHE A 95 -2.87 4.95 -22.06
C PHE A 95 -3.40 4.14 -20.87
N LEU A 96 -2.56 3.31 -20.25
CA LEU A 96 -2.91 2.55 -19.07
C LEU A 96 -3.06 3.49 -17.86
N THR A 97 -4.14 3.29 -17.12
CA THR A 97 -4.46 3.99 -15.87
C THR A 97 -4.70 2.96 -14.78
N SER A 98 -4.73 3.42 -13.54
CA SER A 98 -4.97 2.58 -12.37
C SER A 98 -6.35 1.92 -12.32
N GLU A 99 -7.34 2.44 -13.04
CA GLU A 99 -8.66 1.82 -13.14
C GLU A 99 -8.64 0.51 -13.95
N HIS A 100 -7.70 0.41 -14.87
CA HIS A 100 -7.57 -0.75 -15.75
C HIS A 100 -6.94 -1.96 -15.06
N VAL A 101 -6.21 -1.76 -13.95
CA VAL A 101 -5.31 -2.74 -13.33
C VAL A 101 -5.67 -3.01 -11.87
N ILE A 102 -5.64 -4.29 -11.49
CA ILE A 102 -5.76 -4.73 -10.11
C ILE A 102 -4.38 -4.62 -9.44
N MET A 103 -4.02 -3.43 -8.97
CA MET A 103 -2.70 -3.14 -8.38
C MET A 103 -2.35 -3.98 -7.13
N ARG A 104 -3.34 -4.60 -6.48
CA ARG A 104 -3.16 -5.53 -5.36
C ARG A 104 -3.44 -6.98 -5.74
N SER A 105 -3.25 -7.33 -7.02
CA SER A 105 -3.43 -8.70 -7.48
C SER A 105 -2.55 -9.67 -6.68
N SER A 106 -3.04 -10.89 -6.47
CA SER A 106 -2.25 -11.95 -5.84
C SER A 106 -1.03 -12.34 -6.65
N LEU A 107 -0.95 -11.91 -7.91
CA LEU A 107 0.19 -12.14 -8.80
C LEU A 107 1.33 -11.14 -8.57
N VAL A 108 1.07 -10.00 -7.91
CA VAL A 108 2.11 -8.97 -7.68
C VAL A 108 3.35 -9.57 -6.99
N PRO A 109 3.23 -10.36 -5.90
CA PRO A 109 4.41 -10.94 -5.28
C PRO A 109 5.15 -11.94 -6.17
N LEU A 110 4.47 -12.59 -7.10
CA LEU A 110 5.07 -13.54 -8.04
C LEU A 110 5.83 -12.78 -9.13
N ILE A 111 5.23 -11.72 -9.70
CA ILE A 111 5.84 -10.88 -10.74
C ILE A 111 7.16 -10.27 -10.26
N PHE A 112 7.22 -9.78 -9.03
CA PHE A 112 8.46 -9.21 -8.47
C PHE A 112 9.39 -10.25 -7.82
N GLY A 113 9.01 -11.53 -7.84
CA GLY A 113 9.77 -12.62 -7.26
C GLY A 113 10.04 -12.40 -5.78
N MET A 114 8.99 -12.18 -5.01
CA MET A 114 9.10 -11.83 -3.59
C MET A 114 9.59 -13.02 -2.77
N ILE A 115 10.49 -12.73 -1.84
CA ILE A 115 11.06 -13.70 -0.90
C ILE A 115 10.92 -13.23 0.55
N TYR A 116 10.82 -14.18 1.47
CA TYR A 116 10.89 -13.97 2.91
C TYR A 116 12.13 -14.68 3.46
N GLY A 117 13.10 -13.91 3.95
CA GLY A 117 14.44 -14.41 4.19
C GLY A 117 15.09 -14.84 2.87
N PRO A 118 15.55 -16.09 2.73
CA PRO A 118 16.02 -16.65 1.47
C PRO A 118 14.94 -17.41 0.68
N TYR A 119 13.71 -17.53 1.20
CA TYR A 119 12.70 -18.44 0.67
C TYR A 119 11.66 -17.75 -0.21
N PRO A 120 11.29 -18.32 -1.38
CA PRO A 120 10.26 -17.75 -2.24
C PRO A 120 8.88 -17.78 -1.59
N LEU A 121 8.14 -16.68 -1.77
CA LEU A 121 6.76 -16.61 -1.37
C LEU A 121 5.90 -17.49 -2.26
N HIS A 122 4.94 -18.16 -1.64
CA HIS A 122 3.93 -18.96 -2.31
C HIS A 122 2.57 -18.74 -1.66
N ARG A 123 1.50 -18.83 -2.44
CA ARG A 123 0.14 -18.66 -1.97
C ARG A 123 -0.60 -19.99 -1.98
N SER A 124 -0.86 -20.52 -0.80
CA SER A 124 -1.73 -21.67 -0.60
C SER A 124 -3.21 -21.25 -0.57
N GLU A 125 -4.09 -22.03 -1.20
CA GLU A 125 -5.54 -21.82 -1.12
C GLU A 125 -6.08 -21.94 0.32
N HIS A 126 -5.56 -22.88 1.10
CA HIS A 126 -6.03 -23.16 2.45
C HIS A 126 -5.32 -22.31 3.52
N HIS A 127 -4.05 -21.97 3.30
CA HIS A 127 -3.20 -21.32 4.31
C HIS A 127 -2.82 -19.87 3.99
N GLY A 128 -3.26 -19.34 2.85
CA GLY A 128 -2.93 -17.98 2.41
C GLY A 128 -1.46 -17.84 2.04
N TRP A 129 -0.88 -16.68 2.28
CA TRP A 129 0.53 -16.42 1.95
C TRP A 129 1.51 -17.05 2.95
N GLY A 130 2.54 -17.67 2.40
CA GLY A 130 3.65 -18.25 3.12
C GLY A 130 4.90 -18.31 2.26
N TYR A 131 5.87 -19.11 2.68
CA TYR A 131 7.13 -19.33 1.96
C TYR A 131 7.49 -20.80 1.96
N LEU A 132 8.21 -21.23 0.91
CA LEU A 132 8.60 -22.61 0.68
C LEU A 132 10.04 -22.85 1.18
N VAL A 133 10.17 -23.78 2.11
CA VAL A 133 11.46 -24.21 2.68
C VAL A 133 11.73 -25.63 2.18
N PRO A 134 12.94 -25.96 1.68
CA PRO A 134 13.23 -27.32 1.25
C PRO A 134 13.00 -28.31 2.41
N GLY A 135 12.25 -29.37 2.13
CA GLY A 135 12.10 -30.47 3.07
C GLY A 135 13.46 -31.12 3.31
N ASN A 136 13.82 -31.34 4.57
CA ASN A 136 15.03 -32.10 4.86
C ASN A 136 14.81 -33.58 4.49
N GLU A 137 15.59 -34.09 3.54
CA GLU A 137 15.90 -35.53 3.42
C GLU A 137 16.74 -36.05 4.63
N LYS A 138 16.91 -35.28 5.72
CA LYS A 138 17.58 -35.70 6.96
C LYS A 138 16.77 -36.70 7.81
N VAL A 139 15.98 -37.58 7.19
CA VAL A 139 15.62 -38.86 7.82
C VAL A 139 16.49 -40.00 7.30
N LEU A 140 17.14 -39.90 6.13
CA LEU A 140 17.98 -40.99 5.62
C LEU A 140 19.26 -40.50 4.94
N ARG A 141 20.36 -40.67 5.68
CA ARG A 141 21.76 -40.84 5.22
C ARG A 141 22.66 -39.61 5.28
N SER A 142 23.21 -39.45 6.49
CA SER A 142 24.58 -39.05 6.77
C SER A 142 25.57 -39.29 5.61
N SER A 143 26.18 -38.21 5.11
CA SER A 143 27.64 -37.96 5.11
C SER A 143 28.05 -37.03 3.95
N GLN A 144 28.79 -35.98 4.32
CA GLN A 144 29.66 -35.12 3.50
C GLN A 144 29.05 -34.00 2.63
N ASN A 145 29.20 -32.77 3.16
CA ASN A 145 29.61 -31.52 2.50
C ASN A 145 29.34 -31.33 1.01
N GLU A 146 28.12 -30.93 0.70
CA GLU A 146 27.72 -29.72 -0.04
C GLU A 146 26.19 -29.70 0.05
N ALA A 147 25.57 -28.56 0.36
CA ALA A 147 24.12 -28.47 0.57
C ALA A 147 23.38 -28.53 -0.78
N VAL A 148 23.43 -29.69 -1.43
CA VAL A 148 22.62 -30.00 -2.61
C VAL A 148 21.30 -30.55 -2.11
N PHE A 149 20.26 -29.72 -2.14
CA PHE A 149 18.89 -30.15 -1.88
C PHE A 149 18.48 -31.14 -2.99
N LYS A 150 18.32 -32.43 -2.67
CA LYS A 150 17.77 -33.42 -3.60
C LYS A 150 16.25 -33.33 -3.58
N THR A 151 15.70 -32.37 -4.33
CA THR A 151 14.26 -32.35 -4.65
C THR A 151 14.03 -33.07 -5.98
N SER A 152 12.79 -33.42 -6.30
CA SER A 152 12.39 -33.86 -7.63
C SER A 152 12.91 -32.87 -8.68
N ARG A 153 13.35 -33.36 -9.86
CA ARG A 153 13.87 -32.51 -10.97
C ARG A 153 12.93 -31.35 -11.32
N SER A 154 11.62 -31.49 -11.03
CA SER A 154 10.60 -30.48 -11.22
C SER A 154 10.82 -29.18 -10.44
N TYR A 155 11.57 -29.17 -9.34
CA TYR A 155 11.71 -28.00 -8.45
C TYR A 155 13.14 -27.48 -8.26
N GLU A 156 14.08 -27.86 -9.12
CA GLU A 156 15.47 -27.38 -9.08
C GLU A 156 15.56 -25.85 -9.13
N HIS A 157 14.65 -25.21 -9.86
CA HIS A 157 14.55 -23.76 -10.01
C HIS A 157 14.24 -23.04 -8.69
N ILE A 158 13.41 -23.61 -7.80
CA ILE A 158 13.13 -23.08 -6.45
C ILE A 158 14.39 -23.21 -5.59
N CYS A 159 15.05 -24.37 -5.61
CA CYS A 159 16.25 -24.63 -4.83
C CYS A 159 17.41 -23.70 -5.22
N LYS A 160 17.54 -23.39 -6.52
CA LYS A 160 18.53 -22.41 -7.02
C LYS A 160 18.29 -21.01 -6.45
N VAL A 161 17.05 -20.52 -6.49
CA VAL A 161 16.71 -19.21 -5.90
C VAL A 161 17.04 -19.19 -4.41
N ILE A 162 16.74 -20.27 -3.69
CA ILE A 162 17.02 -20.37 -2.26
C ILE A 162 18.53 -20.36 -1.99
N SER A 163 19.34 -21.13 -2.72
CA SER A 163 20.79 -21.21 -2.49
C SER A 163 21.49 -19.87 -2.77
N GLU A 164 21.13 -19.21 -3.86
CA GLU A 164 21.63 -17.87 -4.21
C GLU A 164 21.31 -16.86 -3.09
N ASN A 165 20.06 -16.81 -2.65
CA ASN A 165 19.65 -15.87 -1.60
C ASN A 165 20.20 -16.23 -0.20
N MET A 166 20.37 -17.51 0.09
CA MET A 166 20.97 -17.98 1.35
C MET A 166 22.42 -17.51 1.47
N SER A 167 23.17 -17.52 0.35
CA SER A 167 24.56 -17.08 0.32
C SER A 167 24.72 -15.57 0.58
N GLU A 168 23.76 -14.76 0.11
CA GLU A 168 23.80 -13.30 0.21
C GLU A 168 23.24 -12.78 1.55
N PHE A 169 22.18 -13.40 2.09
CA PHE A 169 21.42 -12.84 3.22
C PHE A 169 21.34 -13.73 4.46
N GLY A 170 21.81 -14.98 4.36
CA GLY A 170 21.72 -15.96 5.43
C GLY A 170 20.31 -16.51 5.65
N ASP A 171 20.20 -17.41 6.64
CA ASP A 171 18.97 -18.10 6.98
C ASP A 171 18.12 -17.32 7.99
N ILE A 172 16.84 -17.66 8.07
CA ILE A 172 15.88 -17.11 9.04
C ILE A 172 15.32 -18.20 9.95
N GLN A 173 15.00 -17.82 11.18
CA GLN A 173 14.27 -18.72 12.08
C GLN A 173 12.81 -18.84 11.62
N HIS A 174 12.37 -20.05 11.29
CA HIS A 174 10.98 -20.29 10.93
C HIS A 174 10.09 -20.19 12.16
N SER A 175 8.98 -19.46 12.03
CA SER A 175 7.97 -19.33 13.07
C SER A 175 6.69 -20.07 12.68
N GLY A 176 6.12 -20.84 13.60
CA GLY A 176 4.82 -21.49 13.44
C GLY A 176 4.89 -22.93 12.95
N ARG A 177 3.73 -23.47 12.57
CA ARG A 177 3.59 -24.86 12.10
C ARG A 177 3.98 -24.96 10.63
N ALA A 178 4.79 -25.97 10.31
CA ALA A 178 5.09 -26.38 8.94
C ALA A 178 3.95 -27.24 8.38
N TYR A 179 3.65 -27.05 7.09
CA TYR A 179 2.71 -27.85 6.32
C TYR A 179 3.47 -28.50 5.16
N GLY A 180 3.23 -29.78 4.88
CA GLY A 180 3.88 -30.44 3.74
C GLY A 180 3.37 -29.87 2.41
N PHE A 181 4.28 -29.61 1.49
CA PHE A 181 4.01 -29.19 0.12
C PHE A 181 5.02 -29.90 -0.79
N ASP A 182 4.66 -31.10 -1.27
CA ASP A 182 5.56 -31.98 -2.03
C ASP A 182 6.94 -32.15 -1.35
N ASP A 183 8.02 -31.78 -2.03
CA ASP A 183 9.40 -31.85 -1.52
C ASP A 183 9.76 -30.66 -0.58
N PHE A 184 8.80 -29.79 -0.29
CA PHE A 184 8.96 -28.59 0.52
C PHE A 184 8.09 -28.62 1.78
N LEU A 185 8.48 -27.79 2.74
CA LEU A 185 7.70 -27.38 3.88
C LEU A 185 7.20 -25.96 3.64
N PHE A 186 5.88 -25.78 3.68
CA PHE A 186 5.22 -24.50 3.63
C PHE A 186 5.06 -23.92 5.04
N TYR A 187 5.56 -22.71 5.24
CA TYR A 187 5.37 -21.94 6.47
C TYR A 187 4.52 -20.71 6.18
N ARG A 188 3.49 -20.48 7.00
CA ARG A 188 2.65 -19.28 6.88
C ARG A 188 3.44 -18.02 7.22
N LEU A 189 3.18 -16.93 6.51
CA LEU A 189 3.69 -15.63 6.90
C LEU A 189 3.13 -15.24 8.28
N PRO A 190 3.93 -14.60 9.15
CA PRO A 190 3.51 -14.24 10.50
C PRO A 190 2.40 -13.19 10.45
N HIS A 191 1.19 -13.58 10.87
CA HIS A 191 0.07 -12.65 10.98
C HIS A 191 0.14 -11.88 12.31
N PRO A 192 -0.15 -10.57 12.34
CA PRO A 192 -0.16 -9.77 13.59
C PRO A 192 -1.08 -10.32 14.68
N GLN A 193 -2.18 -10.97 14.29
CA GLN A 193 -3.16 -11.60 15.18
C GLN A 193 -2.90 -13.10 15.40
N GLY A 194 -1.73 -13.61 14.98
CA GLY A 194 -1.27 -14.97 15.20
C GLY A 194 -1.91 -16.03 14.30
N ALA A 195 -3.18 -16.36 14.51
CA ALA A 195 -3.80 -17.56 13.94
C ALA A 195 -4.33 -17.41 12.50
N GLN A 196 -4.57 -16.18 12.05
CA GLN A 196 -5.20 -15.89 10.76
C GLN A 196 -4.22 -15.98 9.59
N ASN A 197 -4.76 -16.26 8.40
CA ASN A 197 -3.98 -16.29 7.17
C ASN A 197 -3.69 -14.88 6.68
N VAL A 198 -2.51 -14.69 6.10
CA VAL A 198 -2.12 -13.44 5.45
C VAL A 198 -2.75 -13.41 4.06
N GLY A 199 -3.56 -12.38 3.77
CA GLY A 199 -4.19 -12.18 2.47
C GLY A 199 -3.37 -11.33 1.49
N ASP A 200 -2.61 -10.35 2.00
CA ASP A 200 -1.79 -9.42 1.22
C ASP A 200 -0.41 -9.25 1.90
N PRO A 201 0.68 -9.75 1.28
CA PRO A 201 2.03 -9.64 1.84
C PRO A 201 2.62 -8.24 1.69
N LEU A 202 1.95 -7.33 0.96
CA LEU A 202 2.32 -5.90 0.85
C LEU A 202 1.48 -5.02 1.78
N GLY A 203 0.70 -5.63 2.67
CA GLY A 203 -0.11 -4.93 3.66
C GLY A 203 0.73 -4.13 4.67
N LYS A 204 0.07 -3.20 5.37
CA LYS A 204 0.70 -2.26 6.34
C LYS A 204 1.64 -2.95 7.34
N HIS A 205 1.27 -4.14 7.82
CA HIS A 205 2.05 -4.89 8.81
C HIS A 205 3.37 -5.43 8.25
N PHE A 206 3.44 -5.68 6.94
CA PHE A 206 4.61 -6.24 6.29
C PHE A 206 5.62 -5.18 5.83
N LEU A 207 5.23 -3.91 5.82
CA LEU A 207 6.12 -2.81 5.45
C LEU A 207 7.40 -2.77 6.30
N ARG A 208 7.30 -3.09 7.60
CA ARG A 208 8.48 -3.21 8.48
C ARG A 208 9.44 -4.30 8.00
N TYR A 209 8.92 -5.44 7.52
CA TYR A 209 9.77 -6.52 7.00
C TYR A 209 10.45 -6.10 5.69
N ILE A 210 9.77 -5.31 4.86
CA ILE A 210 10.35 -4.72 3.64
C ILE A 210 11.47 -3.73 3.98
N GLU A 211 11.22 -2.83 4.94
CA GLU A 211 12.22 -1.87 5.42
C GLU A 211 13.44 -2.56 6.03
N SER A 212 13.23 -3.66 6.77
CA SER A 212 14.31 -4.49 7.33
C SER A 212 14.97 -5.45 6.32
N LYS A 213 14.54 -5.45 5.05
CA LYS A 213 15.01 -6.35 3.97
C LYS A 213 14.77 -7.85 4.18
N VAL A 214 13.97 -8.23 5.18
CA VAL A 214 13.53 -9.61 5.39
C VAL A 214 12.55 -10.02 4.29
N LEU A 215 11.65 -9.11 3.88
CA LEU A 215 10.72 -9.32 2.77
C LEU A 215 11.16 -8.46 1.58
N ARG A 216 11.59 -9.05 0.47
CA ARG A 216 12.18 -8.26 -0.64
C ARG A 216 11.85 -8.82 -2.03
N PRO A 217 11.85 -7.96 -3.07
CA PRO A 217 11.77 -8.42 -4.46
C PRO A 217 13.14 -8.93 -4.94
N THR A 218 13.13 -9.91 -5.84
CA THR A 218 14.35 -10.43 -6.50
C THR A 218 14.52 -9.89 -7.91
N ARG A 219 13.42 -9.53 -8.60
CA ARG A 219 13.41 -8.95 -9.96
C ARG A 219 12.60 -7.66 -10.01
N HIS A 220 12.90 -6.79 -10.99
CA HIS A 220 12.24 -5.49 -11.21
C HIS A 220 12.13 -4.64 -9.92
N LYS A 221 13.27 -4.49 -9.22
CA LYS A 221 13.31 -3.92 -7.87
C LYS A 221 12.88 -2.46 -7.83
N ASP A 222 13.29 -1.66 -8.82
CA ASP A 222 12.96 -0.23 -8.88
C ASP A 222 11.47 -0.06 -9.17
N GLU A 223 10.93 -0.81 -10.15
CA GLU A 223 9.51 -0.85 -10.47
C GLU A 223 8.67 -1.30 -9.26
N PHE A 224 9.15 -2.27 -8.48
CA PHE A 224 8.48 -2.70 -7.25
C PHE A 224 8.34 -1.57 -6.24
N PHE A 225 9.38 -0.77 -6.02
CA PHE A 225 9.32 0.32 -5.03
C PHE A 225 8.41 1.46 -5.48
N VAL A 226 8.34 1.75 -6.78
CA VAL A 226 7.34 2.69 -7.35
C VAL A 226 5.92 2.19 -7.09
N LEU A 227 5.64 0.90 -7.34
CA LEU A 227 4.34 0.31 -7.04
C LEU A 227 4.04 0.33 -5.52
N LEU A 228 5.01 -0.03 -4.68
CA LEU A 228 4.86 -0.09 -3.24
C LEU A 228 4.54 1.30 -2.67
N GLU A 229 5.23 2.33 -3.15
CA GLU A 229 4.96 3.72 -2.79
C GLU A 229 3.52 4.09 -3.15
N ALA A 230 3.09 3.79 -4.38
CA ALA A 230 1.73 4.05 -4.82
C ALA A 230 0.68 3.35 -3.94
N LEU A 231 0.92 2.09 -3.55
CA LEU A 231 0.02 1.35 -2.65
C LEU A 231 -0.02 1.94 -1.23
N LYS A 232 1.09 2.51 -0.75
CA LYS A 232 1.24 3.10 0.59
C LYS A 232 0.58 4.48 0.68
N THR A 233 0.92 5.39 -0.22
CA THR A 233 0.57 6.82 -0.13
C THR A 233 -0.91 7.08 -0.47
N THR A 234 -1.44 6.40 -1.48
CA THR A 234 -2.78 6.66 -2.03
C THR A 234 -3.92 6.16 -1.13
N LYS A 235 -3.66 5.13 -0.30
CA LYS A 235 -4.66 4.56 0.62
C LYS A 235 -5.11 5.54 1.69
N PHE A 236 -4.16 6.34 2.20
CA PHE A 236 -4.47 7.38 3.17
C PHE A 236 -5.36 8.43 2.51
N TRP A 237 -4.92 9.01 1.40
CA TRP A 237 -5.65 10.06 0.68
C TRP A 237 -7.05 9.62 0.25
N THR A 238 -7.22 8.43 -0.33
CA THR A 238 -8.55 7.97 -0.79
C THR A 238 -9.59 7.94 0.35
N ASN A 239 -9.18 7.59 1.56
CA ASN A 239 -10.07 7.64 2.73
C ASN A 239 -10.24 9.06 3.30
N TYR A 240 -9.24 9.91 3.10
CA TYR A 240 -9.19 11.27 3.59
C TYR A 240 -9.99 12.24 2.72
N ALA A 241 -9.87 12.13 1.38
CA ALA A 241 -10.63 12.86 0.37
C ALA A 241 -12.14 12.70 0.60
N LYS A 242 -12.64 11.47 0.79
CA LYS A 242 -14.06 11.23 1.11
C LYS A 242 -14.57 11.98 2.36
N ARG A 243 -13.69 12.24 3.33
CA ARG A 243 -14.02 13.00 4.54
C ARG A 243 -13.95 14.50 4.29
N PHE A 244 -13.04 14.93 3.42
CA PHE A 244 -12.89 16.30 2.97
C PHE A 244 -14.10 16.76 2.14
N GLU A 245 -14.50 15.95 1.16
CA GLU A 245 -15.67 16.19 0.30
C GLU A 245 -17.00 16.17 1.06
N ALA A 246 -17.05 15.47 2.18
CA ALA A 246 -18.23 15.45 3.04
C ALA A 246 -18.43 16.75 3.84
N GLU A 247 -17.42 17.63 3.89
CA GLU A 247 -17.58 18.97 4.46
C GLU A 247 -18.38 19.85 3.51
N ILE A 248 -19.21 20.73 4.08
CA ILE A 248 -20.06 21.63 3.31
C ILE A 248 -19.52 23.05 3.49
N PRO A 249 -18.69 23.57 2.56
CA PRO A 249 -18.21 24.94 2.63
C PRO A 249 -19.31 25.92 2.20
N LEU A 250 -19.49 26.97 3.00
CA LEU A 250 -20.32 28.13 2.66
C LEU A 250 -19.41 29.26 2.20
N TRP A 251 -19.75 29.87 1.07
CA TRP A 251 -18.96 30.93 0.44
C TRP A 251 -19.68 32.27 0.56
N TYR A 252 -18.91 33.32 0.83
CA TYR A 252 -19.42 34.69 0.89
C TYR A 252 -19.13 35.39 -0.44
N ASP A 253 -20.09 36.20 -0.90
CA ASP A 253 -19.87 37.10 -2.01
C ASP A 253 -18.95 38.24 -1.53
N SER A 254 -17.75 38.34 -2.12
CA SER A 254 -16.79 39.39 -1.84
C SER A 254 -16.62 40.28 -3.07
N SER A 255 -16.64 41.60 -2.86
CA SER A 255 -16.34 42.61 -3.89
C SER A 255 -14.89 42.60 -4.33
N ASP A 256 -14.00 42.03 -3.52
CA ASP A 256 -12.54 42.20 -3.64
C ASP A 256 -11.90 41.07 -4.47
N GLY A 257 -12.72 40.21 -5.08
CA GLY A 257 -12.29 39.11 -5.95
C GLY A 257 -11.75 37.86 -5.22
N SER A 258 -11.31 37.98 -3.96
CA SER A 258 -10.86 36.84 -3.15
C SER A 258 -12.04 36.03 -2.63
N ARG A 259 -12.08 34.72 -2.90
CA ARG A 259 -13.18 33.86 -2.45
C ARG A 259 -12.95 33.43 -1.01
N VAL A 260 -13.76 33.98 -0.10
CA VAL A 260 -13.71 33.68 1.35
C VAL A 260 -14.93 32.84 1.72
N GLY A 261 -14.75 31.90 2.63
CA GLY A 261 -15.81 31.01 3.09
C GLY A 261 -15.61 30.54 4.52
N ALA A 262 -16.56 29.73 4.99
CA ALA A 262 -16.47 29.06 6.27
C ALA A 262 -17.12 27.67 6.21
N ILE A 263 -16.60 26.76 7.03
CA ILE A 263 -17.19 25.44 7.28
C ILE A 263 -17.69 25.41 8.72
N ALA A 264 -18.91 24.90 8.93
CA ALA A 264 -19.46 24.62 10.25
C ALA A 264 -19.43 23.10 10.49
N PRO A 265 -18.35 22.54 11.06
CA PRO A 265 -18.22 21.10 11.24
C PRO A 265 -19.20 20.58 12.30
N ALA A 266 -19.82 19.43 12.02
CA ALA A 266 -20.76 18.78 12.93
C ALA A 266 -20.01 18.04 14.07
N ILE A 267 -19.33 18.80 14.93
CA ILE A 267 -18.55 18.25 16.04
C ILE A 267 -19.49 17.72 17.13
N ILE A 268 -19.32 16.46 17.51
CA ILE A 268 -20.03 15.86 18.65
C ILE A 268 -19.17 16.10 19.90
N PRO A 269 -19.55 16.97 20.87
CA PRO A 269 -18.67 17.36 21.96
C PRO A 269 -18.26 16.22 22.90
N ALA A 270 -19.11 15.21 23.09
CA ALA A 270 -18.88 14.05 23.96
C ALA A 270 -19.21 12.73 23.24
N GLY A 271 -18.60 12.52 22.07
CA GLY A 271 -18.90 11.35 21.22
C GLY A 271 -18.23 10.03 21.63
N THR A 272 -17.42 10.01 22.70
CA THR A 272 -16.76 8.81 23.22
C THR A 272 -17.02 8.63 24.70
N VAL A 273 -16.78 7.42 25.23
CA VAL A 273 -16.85 7.12 26.69
C VAL A 273 -15.98 8.08 27.50
N SER A 274 -14.80 8.44 26.98
CA SER A 274 -13.89 9.43 27.59
C SER A 274 -14.36 10.89 27.46
N ARG A 275 -15.56 11.13 26.91
CA ARG A 275 -16.12 12.46 26.58
C ARG A 275 -15.25 13.30 25.63
N ARG A 276 -14.34 12.68 24.88
CA ARG A 276 -13.62 13.34 23.79
C ARG A 276 -14.58 13.67 22.65
N SER A 277 -14.36 14.83 22.04
CA SER A 277 -15.13 15.26 20.89
C SER A 277 -14.81 14.40 19.67
N VAL A 278 -15.80 14.22 18.80
CA VAL A 278 -15.67 13.36 17.61
C VAL A 278 -16.05 14.17 16.38
N HIS A 279 -15.21 14.06 15.36
CA HIS A 279 -15.47 14.55 14.02
C HIS A 279 -14.68 13.70 13.02
N LYS A 280 -15.24 13.44 11.82
CA LYS A 280 -14.63 12.52 10.84
C LYS A 280 -13.33 13.06 10.24
N LEU A 281 -13.22 14.38 10.08
CA LEU A 281 -12.06 15.08 9.51
C LEU A 281 -11.27 15.85 10.58
N TRP A 282 -11.80 16.98 11.04
CA TRP A 282 -11.13 17.98 11.89
C TRP A 282 -10.55 17.52 13.25
N VAL A 283 -11.05 16.43 13.85
CA VAL A 283 -10.50 15.89 15.11
C VAL A 283 -9.51 14.73 14.84
N THR A 284 -9.41 14.30 13.59
CA THR A 284 -8.48 13.23 13.15
C THR A 284 -7.31 13.76 12.34
N LEU A 285 -7.14 15.09 12.30
CA LEU A 285 -6.06 15.73 11.57
C LEU A 285 -4.71 15.19 12.05
N THR A 286 -3.95 14.61 11.13
CA THR A 286 -2.58 14.23 11.39
C THR A 286 -1.69 15.46 11.28
N ASN A 287 -0.70 15.56 12.17
CA ASN A 287 0.38 16.52 11.97
C ASN A 287 1.21 16.11 10.75
N GLU A 288 1.84 17.10 10.12
CA GLU A 288 2.93 16.89 9.18
C GLU A 288 4.15 16.37 9.95
N SER A 289 4.12 15.11 10.36
CA SER A 289 5.24 14.46 11.03
C SER A 289 5.61 13.21 10.25
N GLY A 290 6.58 13.38 9.34
CA GLY A 290 7.24 12.32 8.59
C GLY A 290 6.40 11.67 7.49
N SER A 291 6.99 11.60 6.28
CA SER A 291 6.56 10.92 5.04
C SER A 291 5.64 11.68 4.06
N ASP A 292 5.97 11.52 2.77
CA ASP A 292 5.25 11.89 1.52
C ASP A 292 3.79 11.39 1.49
N ARG A 293 2.97 11.83 2.44
CA ARG A 293 1.56 11.48 2.47
C ARG A 293 0.76 12.56 1.76
N ILE A 294 0.08 12.15 0.71
CA ILE A 294 -0.87 12.99 -0.01
C ILE A 294 -1.98 13.44 0.95
N GLY A 295 -2.30 14.73 0.94
CA GLY A 295 -3.32 15.33 1.80
C GLY A 295 -2.87 15.78 3.17
N THR A 296 -1.56 15.79 3.45
CA THR A 296 -1.04 16.55 4.60
C THR A 296 -1.19 18.05 4.37
N GLY A 297 -1.25 18.85 5.44
CA GLY A 297 -1.33 20.31 5.33
C GLY A 297 -2.72 20.93 5.25
N ILE A 298 -3.78 20.13 5.43
CA ILE A 298 -5.15 20.66 5.58
C ILE A 298 -5.30 21.72 6.67
N LYS A 299 -4.45 21.68 7.72
CA LYS A 299 -4.41 22.70 8.78
C LYS A 299 -4.08 24.08 8.21
N GLY A 300 -3.24 24.15 7.18
CA GLY A 300 -2.87 25.39 6.49
C GLY A 300 -3.98 25.99 5.64
N LEU A 301 -5.06 25.25 5.37
CA LEU A 301 -6.24 25.77 4.68
C LEU A 301 -7.13 26.63 5.57
N VAL A 302 -6.96 26.50 6.90
CA VAL A 302 -7.69 27.31 7.86
C VAL A 302 -7.00 28.66 7.98
N GLN A 303 -7.60 29.68 7.37
CA GLN A 303 -7.01 31.02 7.29
C GLN A 303 -7.97 32.04 7.88
N ALA A 304 -7.46 32.92 8.75
CA ALA A 304 -8.27 34.01 9.25
C ALA A 304 -8.69 34.95 8.11
N PRO A 305 -9.91 35.49 8.16
CA PRO A 305 -10.32 36.55 7.23
C PRO A 305 -9.48 37.81 7.45
N ASN A 306 -9.43 38.67 6.42
CA ASN A 306 -8.71 39.94 6.47
C ASN A 306 -9.09 40.76 7.72
N GLY A 307 -8.09 41.30 8.41
CA GLY A 307 -8.29 42.07 9.65
C GLY A 307 -8.51 41.23 10.92
N SER A 308 -8.40 39.90 10.84
CA SER A 308 -8.47 38.97 11.97
C SER A 308 -7.24 38.07 12.04
N VAL A 309 -6.97 37.51 13.21
CA VAL A 309 -5.91 36.50 13.42
C VAL A 309 -6.46 35.31 14.21
N LEU A 310 -5.92 34.12 13.92
CA LEU A 310 -6.22 32.89 14.65
C LEU A 310 -5.29 32.79 15.86
N VAL A 311 -5.85 32.79 17.07
CA VAL A 311 -5.08 32.64 18.32
C VAL A 311 -5.38 31.26 18.91
N GLY A 312 -4.36 30.42 19.03
CA GLY A 312 -4.44 29.10 19.64
C GLY A 312 -3.12 28.73 20.32
N ALA A 313 -3.19 27.80 21.29
CA ALA A 313 -2.01 27.27 21.98
C ALA A 313 -2.13 25.75 22.07
N ASP A 314 -1.03 25.05 21.80
CA ASP A 314 -0.92 23.63 22.10
C ASP A 314 -0.31 23.49 23.49
N VAL A 315 -1.04 22.86 24.42
CA VAL A 315 -0.60 22.73 25.80
C VAL A 315 -0.02 21.33 25.97
N GLY A 316 1.30 21.23 25.88
CA GLY A 316 2.03 19.98 26.07
C GLY A 316 1.98 19.51 27.51
N PHE A 317 1.03 18.63 27.84
CA PHE A 317 1.13 17.78 29.04
C PHE A 317 1.62 16.39 28.64
N SER A 318 2.56 15.85 29.42
CA SER A 318 3.04 14.47 29.31
C SER A 318 1.88 13.49 29.50
N GLY A 319 1.28 13.06 28.39
CA GLY A 319 0.18 12.10 28.37
C GLY A 319 -1.11 12.72 27.83
N THR A 320 -1.39 12.46 26.56
CA THR A 320 -2.59 12.84 25.79
C THR A 320 -2.50 14.21 25.11
N VAL A 321 -2.07 14.18 23.84
CA VAL A 321 -2.16 15.31 22.91
C VAL A 321 -3.64 15.67 22.75
N ALA A 322 -4.03 16.81 23.29
CA ALA A 322 -5.32 17.43 23.06
C ALA A 322 -5.07 18.82 22.49
N CYS A 323 -5.02 18.95 21.16
CA CYS A 323 -5.06 20.27 20.53
C CYS A 323 -6.42 20.91 20.86
N ARG A 324 -6.43 21.82 21.83
CA ARG A 324 -7.61 22.60 22.20
C ARG A 324 -7.61 23.85 21.33
N PHE A 325 -8.11 23.74 20.10
CA PHE A 325 -8.35 24.90 19.27
C PHE A 325 -9.53 25.69 19.85
N VAL A 326 -9.22 26.80 20.53
CA VAL A 326 -10.22 27.78 20.96
C VAL A 326 -10.26 28.88 19.90
N TRP A 327 -11.20 28.77 18.97
CA TRP A 327 -11.41 29.75 17.92
C TRP A 327 -12.12 30.99 18.49
N ARG A 328 -11.40 32.10 18.61
CA ARG A 328 -11.99 33.43 18.83
C ARG A 328 -11.38 34.40 17.82
N CYS A 329 -12.14 34.77 16.79
CA CYS A 329 -11.83 35.96 16.00
C CYS A 329 -11.97 37.18 16.92
N LYS A 330 -10.87 37.91 17.15
CA LYS A 330 -10.91 39.28 17.65
C LYS A 330 -10.63 40.21 16.48
N PRO A 331 -11.42 41.27 16.27
CA PRO A 331 -11.04 42.32 15.33
C PRO A 331 -9.71 42.94 15.78
N CYS A 332 -8.78 43.15 14.84
CA CYS A 332 -7.57 43.92 15.09
C CYS A 332 -7.95 45.31 15.61
N LYS A 333 -7.77 45.56 16.91
CA LYS A 333 -7.71 46.93 17.41
C LYS A 333 -6.40 47.51 16.91
N CYS A 334 -6.47 48.43 15.96
CA CYS A 334 -5.35 49.34 15.68
C CYS A 334 -4.95 50.00 16.99
N ILE A 335 -3.74 49.68 17.47
CA ILE A 335 -3.10 50.47 18.50
C ILE A 335 -2.49 51.64 17.74
N SER A 336 -3.13 52.81 17.87
CA SER A 336 -2.61 54.10 17.40
C SER A 336 -1.39 54.52 18.20
#